data_AF-A0A1J4L0A4-F1
#
_entry.id   AF-A0A1J4L0A4-F1
#
_cell.length_a   1.000
_cell.length_b   1.000
_cell.length_c   1.000
_cell.angle_alpha   90.00
_cell.angle_beta   90.00
_cell.angle_gamma   90.00
#
_symmetry.space_group_name_H-M   'P 1'
#
loop_
_entity.id
_entity.type
_entity.pdbx_description
1 polymer ?
#
loop_
_entity_poly.entity_id
_entity_poly.type
_entity_poly.pdbx_seq_one_letter_code
_entity_poly.pdbx_strand_id
1 'polypeptide(L)'
;MKANQIIREMGSKPAKLLSLCNSDICYLRNSLIQSSRTIILSRFIHLSKSKQNGFPFGTSSYNFILNPNKLSPFLGLSQFTQNTSFLLSFLFDRPDLLAVATISIVKQSSFSYMINCIIPSIYGYFSCKEFTKQSIRFYIQAIEKSNSLIAIQILQPFFHSCITFQFFETLFSRFFRAIIIDEHIVHNTEMYIPIYAQFLVECIIESLPLIPDEVFHLLKYINAKKWSQKDLKSLLIDNFLWVEIDVWLSRSPAKVLAEFVQKITQVISIDKNSTKKIITSFFLVKSIYLLPSIYASFDQQYTQYFLCCYDMKFVAKILSAIDLLPESVSKKEFIKLSKNSDADCFYCNVYPRLRKQSLNPLFRPLFFENHDIMEPETQVFEKFLTLIVYKKEIQNADEAFKRFEAITLFSFIDNYVKNKPLESTFTEIYNSLHLPNLKEVRKYYFLKLIDVMYDKWLGEYAAVLYDFNKLWEVIVKELKNIRNLADIVPNIRKFLQPLLIDSVRLLTFMDGQSIYDKFTTMMNAFGFLTTISESEEIGNDIFEVAFQQIKGKELMSSYFIISSFAMRNETFKSLCSDFEIHSWEKISIAIQSYLHSSVQYMTVYNTINEYLCSIYSRVF
;
A
#
# COMPACT_ATOMS: atom_id res chain seq x y z
N MET A 1 7.41 29.25 -36.29
CA MET A 1 7.96 27.94 -36.73
C MET A 1 6.85 26.91 -36.73
N LYS A 2 6.65 26.18 -37.82
CA LYS A 2 5.73 25.03 -37.83
C LYS A 2 6.37 23.93 -36.97
N ALA A 3 5.61 23.24 -36.12
CA ALA A 3 6.13 22.23 -35.16
C ALA A 3 7.09 21.20 -35.79
N ASN A 4 6.85 20.83 -37.06
CA ASN A 4 7.74 19.94 -37.82
C ASN A 4 9.17 20.48 -37.97
N GLN A 5 9.35 21.80 -38.09
CA GLN A 5 10.68 22.41 -38.20
C GLN A 5 11.46 22.29 -36.88
N ILE A 6 10.79 22.49 -35.74
CA ILE A 6 11.40 22.29 -34.41
C ILE A 6 11.82 20.82 -34.25
N ILE A 7 10.95 19.89 -34.64
CA ILE A 7 11.21 18.44 -34.50
C ILE A 7 12.40 18.01 -35.39
N ARG A 8 12.48 18.52 -36.64
CA ARG A 8 13.64 18.28 -37.51
C ARG A 8 14.93 18.84 -36.90
N GLU A 9 14.88 20.03 -36.31
CA GLU A 9 16.03 20.64 -35.63
C GLU A 9 16.45 19.87 -34.36
N MET A 10 15.58 18.99 -33.82
CA MET A 10 15.93 18.10 -32.72
C MET A 10 16.77 16.88 -33.16
N GLY A 11 16.83 16.54 -34.45
CA GLY A 11 17.60 15.41 -34.96
C GLY A 11 17.25 14.07 -34.29
N SER A 12 18.24 13.32 -33.78
CA SER A 12 18.04 12.00 -33.16
C SER A 12 17.47 12.03 -31.72
N LYS A 13 17.26 13.22 -31.14
CA LYS A 13 16.77 13.37 -29.76
C LYS A 13 15.41 12.69 -29.49
N PRO A 14 14.40 12.74 -30.38
CA PRO A 14 13.12 12.08 -30.16
C PRO A 14 13.24 10.55 -30.00
N ALA A 15 14.11 9.90 -30.79
CA ALA A 15 14.35 8.47 -30.67
C ALA A 15 15.02 8.10 -29.34
N LYS A 16 15.98 8.91 -28.88
CA LYS A 16 16.62 8.73 -27.56
C LYS A 16 15.63 8.93 -26.42
N LEU A 17 14.78 9.96 -26.49
CA LEU A 17 13.71 10.21 -25.51
C LEU A 17 12.70 9.07 -25.47
N LEU A 18 12.29 8.55 -26.64
CA LEU A 18 11.43 7.40 -26.74
C LEU A 18 12.06 6.14 -26.12
N SER A 19 13.36 5.91 -26.36
CA SER A 19 14.10 4.79 -25.77
C SER A 19 14.15 4.87 -24.24
N LEU A 20 14.49 6.03 -23.68
CA LEU A 20 14.49 6.27 -22.22
C LEU A 20 13.09 6.11 -21.61
N CYS A 21 12.06 6.62 -22.29
CA CYS A 21 10.68 6.45 -21.85
C CYS A 21 10.31 4.96 -21.78
N ASN A 22 10.67 4.17 -22.80
CA ASN A 22 10.43 2.73 -22.81
C ASN A 22 11.18 1.98 -21.71
N SER A 23 12.43 2.36 -21.39
CA SER A 23 13.15 1.74 -20.27
C SER A 23 12.46 2.03 -18.93
N ASP A 24 11.98 3.26 -18.73
CA ASP A 24 11.26 3.64 -17.51
C ASP A 24 9.93 2.89 -17.40
N ILE A 25 9.20 2.75 -18.51
CA ILE A 25 7.95 1.98 -18.55
C ILE A 25 8.22 0.51 -18.21
N CYS A 26 9.27 -0.10 -18.75
CA CYS A 26 9.66 -1.47 -18.41
C CYS A 26 10.01 -1.62 -16.93
N TYR A 27 10.72 -0.65 -16.35
CA TYR A 27 10.99 -0.61 -14.92
C TYR A 27 9.70 -0.54 -14.10
N LEU A 28 8.80 0.39 -14.44
CA LEU A 28 7.53 0.58 -13.74
C LEU A 28 6.60 -0.64 -13.83
N ARG A 29 6.53 -1.31 -14.99
CA ARG A 29 5.80 -2.58 -15.14
C ARG A 29 6.28 -3.63 -14.16
N ASN A 30 7.60 -3.80 -14.08
CA ASN A 30 8.20 -4.75 -13.16
C ASN A 30 7.95 -4.37 -11.72
N SER A 31 8.05 -3.07 -11.38
CA SER A 31 7.74 -2.54 -10.05
C SER A 31 6.30 -2.88 -9.65
N LEU A 32 5.31 -2.60 -10.50
CA LEU A 32 3.90 -2.93 -10.27
C LEU A 32 3.69 -4.43 -9.99
N ILE A 33 4.24 -5.31 -10.85
CA ILE A 33 4.11 -6.76 -10.69
C ILE A 33 4.71 -7.22 -9.36
N GLN A 34 5.89 -6.69 -8.98
CA GLN A 34 6.54 -7.04 -7.72
C GLN A 34 5.74 -6.54 -6.51
N SER A 35 5.26 -5.30 -6.51
CA SER A 35 4.43 -4.77 -5.43
C SER A 35 3.14 -5.57 -5.26
N SER A 36 2.44 -5.86 -6.36
CA SER A 36 1.23 -6.71 -6.34
C SER A 36 1.52 -8.11 -5.81
N ARG A 37 2.66 -8.71 -6.21
CA ARG A 37 3.12 -10.00 -5.68
C ARG A 37 3.35 -9.92 -4.17
N THR A 38 4.08 -8.91 -3.70
CA THR A 38 4.35 -8.72 -2.27
C THR A 38 3.05 -8.62 -1.49
N ILE A 39 2.10 -7.79 -1.92
CA ILE A 39 0.79 -7.59 -1.27
C ILE A 39 0.03 -8.92 -1.13
N ILE A 40 -0.08 -9.69 -2.22
CA ILE A 40 -0.81 -10.96 -2.21
C ILE A 40 -0.13 -12.00 -1.31
N LEU A 41 1.17 -12.20 -1.48
CA LEU A 41 1.89 -13.27 -0.75
C LEU A 41 2.06 -12.93 0.73
N SER A 42 2.23 -11.65 1.07
CA SER A 42 2.30 -11.21 2.46
C SER A 42 0.97 -11.46 3.20
N ARG A 43 -0.17 -11.22 2.53
CA ARG A 43 -1.48 -11.59 3.07
C ARG A 43 -1.61 -13.09 3.33
N PHE A 44 -1.17 -13.93 2.38
CA PHE A 44 -1.20 -15.38 2.55
C PHE A 44 -0.45 -15.84 3.80
N ILE A 45 0.76 -15.31 4.03
CA ILE A 45 1.55 -15.65 5.21
C ILE A 45 0.89 -15.16 6.50
N HIS A 46 0.28 -13.98 6.50
CA HIS A 46 -0.47 -13.48 7.66
C HIS A 46 -1.66 -14.38 8.02
N LEU A 47 -2.37 -14.89 7.01
CA LEU A 47 -3.50 -15.82 7.19
C LEU A 47 -3.04 -17.24 7.57
N SER A 48 -1.81 -17.60 7.24
CA SER A 48 -1.26 -18.92 7.58
C SER A 48 -0.96 -19.02 9.08
N LYS A 49 -1.55 -20.02 9.75
CA LYS A 49 -1.30 -20.28 11.19
C LYS A 49 0.18 -20.59 11.49
N SER A 50 0.92 -21.12 10.51
CA SER A 50 2.35 -21.43 10.61
C SER A 50 3.21 -20.31 10.02
N LYS A 51 3.48 -19.27 10.83
CA LYS A 51 4.23 -18.06 10.39
C LYS A 51 5.61 -18.33 9.76
N GLN A 52 6.21 -19.51 9.96
CA GLN A 52 7.58 -19.81 9.51
C GLN A 52 7.69 -20.75 8.28
N ASN A 53 6.68 -21.57 7.96
CA ASN A 53 6.71 -22.55 6.85
C ASN A 53 5.42 -22.52 6.00
N GLY A 54 4.95 -21.33 5.62
CA GLY A 54 3.74 -21.20 4.80
C GLY A 54 3.90 -21.73 3.38
N PHE A 55 5.14 -21.81 2.88
CA PHE A 55 5.46 -22.26 1.52
C PHE A 55 5.90 -23.74 1.48
N PRO A 56 5.54 -24.48 0.41
CA PRO A 56 5.80 -25.92 0.32
C PRO A 56 7.28 -26.28 0.04
N PHE A 57 8.14 -25.31 -0.21
CA PHE A 57 9.55 -25.48 -0.60
C PHE A 57 10.56 -25.10 0.50
N GLY A 58 10.11 -24.87 1.74
CA GLY A 58 10.99 -24.79 2.92
C GLY A 58 11.91 -23.56 3.02
N THR A 59 11.82 -22.59 2.11
CA THR A 59 12.55 -21.32 2.24
C THR A 59 11.86 -20.39 3.23
N SER A 60 12.65 -19.52 3.88
CA SER A 60 12.13 -18.38 4.65
C SER A 60 11.05 -17.63 3.86
N SER A 61 9.83 -17.58 4.41
CA SER A 61 8.71 -16.86 3.81
C SER A 61 9.06 -15.39 3.53
N TYR A 62 9.86 -14.78 4.41
CA TYR A 62 10.31 -13.40 4.27
C TYR A 62 11.22 -13.24 3.05
N ASN A 63 12.22 -14.10 2.90
CA ASN A 63 13.16 -14.02 1.79
C ASN A 63 12.45 -14.30 0.47
N PHE A 64 11.55 -15.29 0.42
CA PHE A 64 10.80 -15.57 -0.81
C PHE A 64 9.92 -14.39 -1.23
N ILE A 65 9.26 -13.71 -0.28
CA ILE A 65 8.39 -12.59 -0.60
C ILE A 65 9.19 -11.35 -1.00
N LEU A 66 10.13 -10.91 -0.15
CA LEU A 66 10.82 -9.63 -0.32
C LEU A 66 12.01 -9.70 -1.27
N ASN A 67 12.73 -10.82 -1.29
CA ASN A 67 13.97 -11.01 -2.04
C ASN A 67 13.91 -12.31 -2.87
N PRO A 68 12.93 -12.46 -3.79
CA PRO A 68 12.81 -13.68 -4.58
C PRO A 68 14.07 -13.87 -5.43
N ASN A 69 14.67 -15.06 -5.33
CA ASN A 69 15.79 -15.41 -6.18
C ASN A 69 15.33 -15.48 -7.64
N LYS A 70 16.02 -14.76 -8.53
CA LYS A 70 15.67 -14.71 -9.96
C LYS A 70 16.61 -15.62 -10.73
N LEU A 71 16.06 -16.61 -11.42
CA LEU A 71 16.88 -17.49 -12.26
C LEU A 71 17.51 -16.71 -13.42
N SER A 72 18.83 -16.83 -13.55
CA SER A 72 19.54 -16.41 -14.74
C SER A 72 19.19 -17.29 -15.93
N PRO A 73 19.19 -16.78 -17.18
CA PRO A 73 18.96 -17.60 -18.37
C PRO A 73 19.95 -18.77 -18.48
N PHE A 74 19.43 -19.99 -18.65
CA PHE A 74 20.19 -21.18 -19.03
C PHE A 74 19.32 -22.11 -19.89
N LEU A 75 19.92 -23.07 -20.61
CA LEU A 75 19.21 -23.90 -21.59
C LEU A 75 17.97 -24.62 -21.02
N GLY A 76 18.09 -25.19 -19.82
CA GLY A 76 16.97 -25.84 -19.13
C GLY A 76 15.84 -24.87 -18.76
N LEU A 77 16.16 -23.61 -18.46
CA LEU A 77 15.17 -22.58 -18.19
C LEU A 77 14.43 -22.17 -19.48
N SER A 78 15.12 -22.05 -20.61
CA SER A 78 14.49 -21.67 -21.88
C SER A 78 13.36 -22.63 -22.27
N GLN A 79 13.58 -23.95 -22.18
CA GLN A 79 12.54 -24.95 -22.44
C GLN A 79 11.40 -24.84 -21.41
N PHE A 80 11.74 -24.67 -20.13
CA PHE A 80 10.74 -24.52 -19.07
C PHE A 80 9.86 -23.28 -19.26
N THR A 81 10.45 -22.14 -19.62
CA THR A 81 9.76 -20.88 -19.89
C THR A 81 8.88 -21.00 -21.14
N GLN A 82 9.34 -21.67 -22.19
CA GLN A 82 8.54 -21.91 -23.39
C GLN A 82 7.30 -22.76 -23.08
N ASN A 83 7.48 -23.88 -22.35
CA ASN A 83 6.36 -24.73 -21.95
C ASN A 83 5.41 -24.05 -20.97
N THR A 84 5.94 -23.20 -20.09
CA THR A 84 5.15 -22.33 -19.21
C THR A 84 4.30 -21.38 -20.06
N SER A 85 4.88 -20.74 -21.07
CA SER A 85 4.17 -19.82 -21.96
C SER A 85 3.02 -20.52 -22.73
N PHE A 86 3.27 -21.72 -23.24
CA PHE A 86 2.25 -22.54 -23.89
C PHE A 86 1.14 -22.96 -22.92
N LEU A 87 1.51 -23.45 -21.74
CA LEU A 87 0.54 -23.87 -20.72
C LEU A 87 -0.34 -22.71 -20.28
N LEU A 88 0.23 -21.53 -19.99
CA LEU A 88 -0.56 -20.35 -19.62
C LEU A 88 -1.49 -19.90 -20.75
N SER A 89 -1.00 -19.87 -21.99
CA SER A 89 -1.84 -19.55 -23.15
C SER A 89 -3.04 -20.50 -23.26
N PHE A 90 -2.80 -21.80 -23.08
CA PHE A 90 -3.85 -22.82 -23.08
C PHE A 90 -4.87 -22.59 -21.96
N LEU A 91 -4.42 -22.28 -20.73
CA LEU A 91 -5.31 -22.02 -19.60
C LEU A 91 -6.12 -20.73 -19.76
N PHE A 92 -5.59 -19.72 -20.46
CA PHE A 92 -6.33 -18.49 -20.77
C PHE A 92 -7.41 -18.72 -21.83
N ASP A 93 -7.18 -19.64 -22.76
CA ASP A 93 -8.20 -20.05 -23.73
C ASP A 93 -9.24 -20.97 -23.08
N ARG A 94 -8.82 -21.78 -22.10
CA ARG A 94 -9.63 -22.79 -21.38
C ARG A 94 -9.67 -22.56 -19.87
N PRO A 95 -10.22 -21.42 -19.40
CA PRO A 95 -10.28 -21.10 -17.96
C PRO A 95 -11.12 -22.08 -17.15
N ASP A 96 -12.03 -22.81 -17.83
CA ASP A 96 -12.85 -23.87 -17.25
C ASP A 96 -12.00 -25.01 -16.67
N LEU A 97 -10.89 -25.36 -17.33
CA LEU A 97 -10.02 -26.46 -16.91
C LEU A 97 -9.27 -26.12 -15.63
N LEU A 98 -8.75 -24.89 -15.52
CA LEU A 98 -8.08 -24.41 -14.31
C LEU A 98 -9.06 -24.36 -13.12
N ALA A 99 -10.31 -23.96 -13.37
CA ALA A 99 -11.36 -23.96 -12.34
C ALA A 99 -11.66 -25.38 -11.85
N VAL A 100 -11.85 -26.35 -12.76
CA VAL A 100 -12.04 -27.77 -12.39
C VAL A 100 -10.85 -28.29 -11.58
N ALA A 101 -9.63 -28.03 -12.04
CA ALA A 101 -8.42 -28.46 -11.35
C ALA A 101 -8.33 -27.88 -9.92
N THR A 102 -8.63 -26.59 -9.77
CA THR A 102 -8.64 -25.90 -8.47
C THR A 102 -9.69 -26.50 -7.52
N ILE A 103 -10.89 -26.79 -8.03
CA ILE A 103 -11.99 -27.36 -7.22
C ILE A 103 -11.68 -28.81 -6.84
N SER A 104 -11.01 -29.58 -7.70
CA SER A 104 -10.67 -30.99 -7.44
C SER A 104 -9.78 -31.19 -6.21
N ILE A 105 -9.03 -30.16 -5.82
CA ILE A 105 -8.09 -30.21 -4.69
C ILE A 105 -8.59 -29.50 -3.43
N VAL A 106 -9.87 -29.08 -3.35
CA VAL A 106 -10.45 -28.33 -2.20
C VAL A 106 -10.19 -29.01 -0.85
N LYS A 107 -10.18 -30.34 -0.81
CA LYS A 107 -9.93 -31.12 0.43
C LYS A 107 -8.44 -31.32 0.76
N GLN A 108 -7.54 -30.90 -0.12
CA GLN A 108 -6.09 -31.08 0.06
C GLN A 108 -5.49 -29.88 0.79
N SER A 109 -4.42 -30.11 1.55
CA SER A 109 -3.68 -29.04 2.26
C SER A 109 -3.11 -27.98 1.30
N SER A 110 -2.86 -28.34 0.05
CA SER A 110 -2.37 -27.45 -1.00
C SER A 110 -3.44 -26.50 -1.55
N PHE A 111 -4.72 -26.65 -1.21
CA PHE A 111 -5.79 -25.79 -1.74
C PHE A 111 -5.56 -24.31 -1.40
N SER A 112 -5.17 -24.02 -0.16
CA SER A 112 -4.90 -22.64 0.27
C SER A 112 -3.74 -22.02 -0.52
N TYR A 113 -2.69 -22.79 -0.79
CA TYR A 113 -1.56 -22.33 -1.62
C TYR A 113 -2.00 -22.11 -3.08
N MET A 114 -2.83 -23.01 -3.63
CA MET A 114 -3.37 -22.87 -4.99
C MET A 114 -4.13 -21.56 -5.16
N ILE A 115 -5.09 -21.27 -4.28
CA ILE A 115 -5.94 -20.09 -4.43
C ILE A 115 -5.18 -18.80 -4.08
N ASN A 116 -4.33 -18.80 -3.05
CA ASN A 116 -3.69 -17.57 -2.56
C ASN A 116 -2.35 -17.24 -3.23
N CYS A 117 -1.67 -18.19 -3.87
CA CYS A 117 -0.35 -17.97 -4.48
C CYS A 117 -0.35 -18.26 -5.98
N ILE A 118 -0.76 -19.47 -6.38
CA ILE A 118 -0.64 -19.94 -7.77
C ILE A 118 -1.63 -19.23 -8.70
N ILE A 119 -2.92 -19.16 -8.33
CA ILE A 119 -3.92 -18.48 -9.16
C ILE A 119 -3.56 -16.99 -9.36
N PRO A 120 -3.20 -16.23 -8.31
CA PRO A 120 -2.68 -14.88 -8.50
C PRO A 120 -1.46 -14.82 -9.41
N SER A 121 -0.47 -15.71 -9.27
CA SER A 121 0.74 -15.68 -10.12
C SER A 121 0.43 -15.94 -11.60
N ILE A 122 -0.46 -16.89 -11.91
CA ILE A 122 -0.97 -17.16 -13.27
C ILE A 122 -1.64 -15.93 -13.88
N TYR A 123 -2.28 -15.08 -13.07
CA TYR A 123 -2.91 -13.84 -13.49
C TYR A 123 -2.09 -12.60 -13.11
N GLY A 124 -0.76 -12.71 -13.11
CA GLY A 124 0.15 -11.56 -12.94
C GLY A 124 -0.10 -10.74 -11.68
N TYR A 125 -0.54 -11.40 -10.61
CA TYR A 125 -0.95 -10.82 -9.32
C TYR A 125 -1.97 -9.69 -9.45
N PHE A 126 -2.76 -9.70 -10.54
CA PHE A 126 -3.79 -8.69 -10.84
C PHE A 126 -3.23 -7.27 -10.99
N SER A 127 -1.94 -7.12 -11.34
CA SER A 127 -1.23 -5.84 -11.30
C SER A 127 -1.68 -4.81 -12.35
N CYS A 128 -2.52 -5.20 -13.31
CA CYS A 128 -3.00 -4.32 -14.37
C CYS A 128 -4.32 -4.80 -15.00
N LYS A 129 -4.87 -3.96 -15.87
CA LYS A 129 -6.14 -4.21 -16.58
C LYS A 129 -6.13 -5.47 -17.44
N GLU A 130 -5.02 -5.78 -18.11
CA GLU A 130 -4.92 -6.97 -18.95
C GLU A 130 -5.03 -8.25 -18.12
N PHE A 131 -4.36 -8.27 -16.97
CA PHE A 131 -4.36 -9.39 -16.06
C PHE A 131 -5.71 -9.58 -15.36
N THR A 132 -6.33 -8.50 -14.89
CA THR A 132 -7.67 -8.59 -14.29
C THR A 132 -8.69 -9.07 -15.31
N LYS A 133 -8.72 -8.52 -16.53
CA LYS A 133 -9.64 -8.99 -17.58
C LYS A 133 -9.51 -10.48 -17.88
N GLN A 134 -8.28 -11.01 -17.89
CA GLN A 134 -8.05 -12.44 -18.07
C GLN A 134 -8.56 -13.25 -16.86
N SER A 135 -8.31 -12.79 -15.64
CA SER A 135 -8.70 -13.50 -14.41
C SER A 135 -10.23 -13.61 -14.23
N ILE A 136 -10.99 -12.60 -14.67
CA ILE A 136 -12.46 -12.63 -14.60
C ILE A 136 -13.06 -13.87 -15.25
N ARG A 137 -12.50 -14.30 -16.39
CA ARG A 137 -12.99 -15.50 -17.09
C ARG A 137 -12.83 -16.76 -16.24
N PHE A 138 -11.72 -16.88 -15.50
CA PHE A 138 -11.51 -17.98 -14.56
C PHE A 138 -12.44 -17.90 -13.35
N TYR A 139 -12.59 -16.71 -12.75
CA TYR A 139 -13.45 -16.55 -11.59
C TYR A 139 -14.93 -16.82 -11.90
N ILE A 140 -15.41 -16.46 -13.08
CA ILE A 140 -16.74 -16.87 -13.57
C ILE A 140 -16.85 -18.39 -13.60
N GLN A 141 -15.86 -19.09 -14.16
CA GLN A 141 -15.86 -20.56 -14.22
C GLN A 141 -15.77 -21.20 -12.83
N ALA A 142 -15.03 -20.62 -11.89
CA ALA A 142 -14.99 -21.08 -10.51
C ALA A 142 -16.35 -20.93 -9.81
N ILE A 143 -17.05 -19.80 -10.02
CA ILE A 143 -18.41 -19.57 -9.51
C ILE A 143 -19.41 -20.57 -10.13
N GLU A 144 -19.28 -20.89 -11.42
CA GLU A 144 -20.17 -21.83 -12.11
C GLU A 144 -20.03 -23.27 -11.60
N LYS A 145 -18.80 -23.67 -11.25
CA LYS A 145 -18.46 -25.08 -10.98
C LYS A 145 -18.39 -25.42 -9.49
N SER A 146 -18.53 -24.45 -8.60
CA SER A 146 -18.45 -24.66 -7.14
C SER A 146 -19.66 -24.07 -6.40
N ASN A 147 -19.83 -24.46 -5.14
CA ASN A 147 -20.81 -23.81 -4.26
C ASN A 147 -20.30 -22.43 -3.81
N SER A 148 -21.22 -21.60 -3.30
CA SER A 148 -20.91 -20.23 -2.86
C SER A 148 -19.75 -20.18 -1.87
N LEU A 149 -19.71 -21.10 -0.90
CA LEU A 149 -18.67 -21.14 0.13
C LEU A 149 -17.26 -21.36 -0.45
N ILE A 150 -17.10 -22.29 -1.38
CA ILE A 150 -15.82 -22.55 -2.06
C ILE A 150 -15.49 -21.39 -3.00
N ALA A 151 -16.47 -20.89 -3.76
CA ALA A 151 -16.29 -19.76 -4.66
C ALA A 151 -15.81 -18.51 -3.89
N ILE A 152 -16.38 -18.22 -2.72
CA ILE A 152 -15.96 -17.10 -1.86
C ILE A 152 -14.48 -17.22 -1.52
N GLN A 153 -14.00 -18.41 -1.12
CA GLN A 153 -12.58 -18.64 -0.81
C GLN A 153 -11.69 -18.40 -2.04
N ILE A 154 -12.08 -18.92 -3.20
CA ILE A 154 -11.34 -18.75 -4.46
C ILE A 154 -11.25 -17.27 -4.86
N LEU A 155 -12.32 -16.50 -4.62
CA LEU A 155 -12.41 -15.08 -4.97
C LEU A 155 -11.58 -14.16 -4.04
N GLN A 156 -11.34 -14.56 -2.78
CA GLN A 156 -10.68 -13.69 -1.78
C GLN A 156 -9.40 -13.00 -2.29
N PRO A 157 -8.44 -13.69 -2.91
CA PRO A 157 -7.18 -13.06 -3.32
C PRO A 157 -7.38 -11.96 -4.37
N PHE A 158 -8.43 -12.06 -5.19
CA PHE A 158 -8.78 -11.03 -6.17
C PHE A 158 -9.36 -9.79 -5.49
N PHE A 159 -10.31 -9.98 -4.57
CA PHE A 159 -10.93 -8.89 -3.82
C PHE A 159 -9.94 -8.16 -2.91
N HIS A 160 -8.93 -8.85 -2.39
CA HIS A 160 -7.88 -8.26 -1.54
C HIS A 160 -6.58 -7.93 -2.28
N SER A 161 -6.65 -7.85 -3.60
CA SER A 161 -5.48 -7.47 -4.40
C SER A 161 -5.29 -5.96 -4.43
N CYS A 162 -4.15 -5.54 -5.00
CA CYS A 162 -3.81 -4.13 -5.20
C CYS A 162 -4.90 -3.29 -5.93
N ILE A 163 -5.80 -3.93 -6.67
CA ILE A 163 -6.82 -3.24 -7.46
C ILE A 163 -7.93 -2.62 -6.62
N THR A 164 -8.15 -3.09 -5.39
CA THR A 164 -9.15 -2.55 -4.45
C THR A 164 -8.53 -1.62 -3.41
N PHE A 165 -7.22 -1.35 -3.51
CA PHE A 165 -6.52 -0.52 -2.55
C PHE A 165 -7.10 0.89 -2.40
N GLN A 166 -7.35 1.58 -3.52
CA GLN A 166 -7.84 2.97 -3.48
C GLN A 166 -9.21 3.08 -2.79
N PHE A 167 -10.04 2.06 -2.94
CA PHE A 167 -11.30 1.94 -2.21
C PHE A 167 -11.06 1.89 -0.70
N PHE A 168 -10.18 1.01 -0.22
CA PHE A 168 -9.87 0.89 1.20
C PHE A 168 -9.12 2.08 1.77
N GLU A 169 -8.14 2.62 1.03
CA GLU A 169 -7.38 3.80 1.42
C GLU A 169 -8.32 4.99 1.65
N THR A 170 -9.25 5.24 0.71
CA THR A 170 -10.21 6.34 0.82
C THR A 170 -11.21 6.11 1.97
N LEU A 171 -11.77 4.91 2.04
CA LEU A 171 -12.74 4.52 3.06
C LEU A 171 -12.16 4.67 4.48
N PHE A 172 -11.08 3.95 4.77
CA PHE A 172 -10.55 3.86 6.12
C PHE A 172 -9.78 5.10 6.54
N SER A 173 -9.08 5.79 5.63
CA SER A 173 -8.41 7.05 5.99
C SER A 173 -9.44 8.10 6.42
N ARG A 174 -10.58 8.20 5.71
CA ARG A 174 -11.66 9.12 6.09
C ARG A 174 -12.29 8.71 7.42
N PHE A 175 -12.66 7.44 7.56
CA PHE A 175 -13.34 6.96 8.76
C PHE A 175 -12.44 7.09 10.01
N PHE A 176 -11.19 6.62 9.92
CA PHE A 176 -10.24 6.66 11.03
C PHE A 176 -9.84 8.07 11.40
N ARG A 177 -9.63 8.96 10.43
CA ARG A 177 -9.37 10.37 10.73
C ARG A 177 -10.51 10.99 11.53
N ALA A 178 -11.77 10.74 11.13
CA ALA A 178 -12.94 11.31 11.81
C ALA A 178 -13.04 10.86 13.27
N ILE A 179 -12.81 9.58 13.56
CA ILE A 179 -12.85 9.08 14.95
C ILE A 179 -11.64 9.52 15.76
N ILE A 180 -10.45 9.62 15.15
CA ILE A 180 -9.25 10.06 15.87
C ILE A 180 -9.40 11.52 16.30
N ILE A 181 -10.03 12.39 15.51
CA ILE A 181 -10.13 13.81 15.86
C ILE A 181 -11.29 14.13 16.83
N ASP A 182 -12.14 13.16 17.16
CA ASP A 182 -13.31 13.39 18.01
C ASP A 182 -13.03 13.02 19.48
N GLU A 183 -12.67 14.04 20.27
CA GLU A 183 -12.40 13.91 21.70
C GLU A 183 -13.60 13.36 22.50
N HIS A 184 -14.84 13.50 22.00
CA HIS A 184 -16.03 13.05 22.73
C HIS A 184 -16.17 11.53 22.77
N ILE A 185 -15.54 10.81 21.84
CA ILE A 185 -15.59 9.34 21.78
C ILE A 185 -14.99 8.74 23.05
N VAL A 186 -13.86 9.28 23.54
CA VAL A 186 -13.17 8.76 24.73
C VAL A 186 -14.04 8.86 25.99
N HIS A 187 -14.93 9.85 26.05
CA HIS A 187 -15.75 10.10 27.23
C HIS A 187 -17.10 9.38 27.22
N ASN A 188 -17.65 9.04 26.05
CA ASN A 188 -18.97 8.42 25.94
C ASN A 188 -19.11 7.53 24.70
N THR A 189 -18.27 6.50 24.59
CA THR A 189 -18.21 5.61 23.42
C THR A 189 -19.58 5.09 22.99
N GLU A 190 -20.41 4.62 23.94
CA GLU A 190 -21.69 3.96 23.62
C GLU A 190 -22.69 4.87 22.89
N MET A 191 -22.76 6.14 23.27
CA MET A 191 -23.65 7.12 22.63
C MET A 191 -23.29 7.37 21.17
N TYR A 192 -22.01 7.27 20.82
CA TYR A 192 -21.50 7.60 19.49
C TYR A 192 -21.46 6.40 18.54
N ILE A 193 -21.58 5.16 19.03
CA ILE A 193 -21.56 3.95 18.18
C ILE A 193 -22.59 4.02 17.04
N PRO A 194 -23.88 4.35 17.26
CA PRO A 194 -24.85 4.38 16.17
C PRO A 194 -24.54 5.45 15.11
N ILE A 195 -24.03 6.61 15.54
CA ILE A 195 -23.66 7.73 14.67
C ILE A 195 -22.51 7.31 13.76
N TYR A 196 -21.44 6.76 14.35
CA TYR A 196 -20.28 6.32 13.57
C TYR A 196 -20.53 5.04 12.77
N ALA A 197 -21.49 4.20 13.17
CA ALA A 197 -21.97 3.10 12.35
C ALA A 197 -22.63 3.60 11.06
N GLN A 198 -23.51 4.60 11.17
CA GLN A 198 -24.08 5.24 9.98
C GLN A 198 -23.01 5.92 9.13
N PHE A 199 -22.08 6.65 9.75
CA PHE A 199 -20.98 7.32 9.04
C PHE A 199 -20.07 6.32 8.31
N LEU A 200 -19.77 5.17 8.91
CA LEU A 200 -18.99 4.12 8.24
C LEU A 200 -19.75 3.56 7.02
N VAL A 201 -21.06 3.34 7.13
CA VAL A 201 -21.89 2.92 5.98
C VAL A 201 -21.84 3.96 4.85
N GLU A 202 -21.90 5.25 5.18
CA GLU A 202 -21.78 6.33 4.20
C GLU A 202 -20.39 6.35 3.55
N CYS A 203 -19.32 6.25 4.35
CA CYS A 203 -17.96 6.17 3.82
C CYS A 203 -17.77 4.97 2.87
N ILE A 204 -18.36 3.81 3.21
CA ILE A 204 -18.33 2.61 2.34
C ILE A 204 -18.97 2.95 0.99
N ILE A 205 -20.20 3.46 1.01
CA ILE A 205 -21.00 3.72 -0.21
C ILE A 205 -20.33 4.78 -1.10
N GLU A 206 -19.84 5.86 -0.50
CA GLU A 206 -19.18 6.94 -1.23
C GLU A 206 -17.84 6.51 -1.84
N SER A 207 -17.17 5.52 -1.25
CA SER A 207 -15.90 4.99 -1.77
C SER A 207 -16.10 3.93 -2.84
N LEU A 208 -17.27 3.26 -2.93
CA LEU A 208 -17.54 2.17 -3.89
C LEU A 208 -17.15 2.48 -5.35
N PRO A 209 -17.35 3.71 -5.89
CA PRO A 209 -16.93 4.01 -7.27
C PRO A 209 -15.43 3.79 -7.54
N LEU A 210 -14.60 3.70 -6.50
CA LEU A 210 -13.16 3.43 -6.61
C LEU A 210 -12.82 1.94 -6.80
N ILE A 211 -13.81 1.06 -6.80
CA ILE A 211 -13.64 -0.37 -7.11
C ILE A 211 -13.62 -0.55 -8.64
N PRO A 212 -12.65 -1.29 -9.21
CA PRO A 212 -12.57 -1.48 -10.66
C PRO A 212 -13.82 -2.16 -11.27
N ASP A 213 -14.12 -1.83 -12.53
CA ASP A 213 -15.20 -2.44 -13.30
C ASP A 213 -15.11 -3.96 -13.38
N GLU A 214 -13.90 -4.52 -13.40
CA GLU A 214 -13.68 -5.96 -13.40
C GLU A 214 -14.29 -6.64 -12.15
N VAL A 215 -14.18 -6.02 -10.98
CA VAL A 215 -14.81 -6.54 -9.74
C VAL A 215 -16.34 -6.44 -9.86
N PHE A 216 -16.87 -5.33 -10.34
CA PHE A 216 -18.31 -5.17 -10.54
C PHE A 216 -18.87 -6.14 -11.58
N HIS A 217 -18.10 -6.53 -12.60
CA HIS A 217 -18.50 -7.57 -13.54
C HIS A 217 -18.73 -8.91 -12.82
N LEU A 218 -17.82 -9.34 -11.95
CA LEU A 218 -18.04 -10.55 -11.13
C LEU A 218 -19.26 -10.42 -10.23
N LEU A 219 -19.45 -9.26 -9.59
CA LEU A 219 -20.62 -9.03 -8.74
C LEU A 219 -21.92 -9.13 -9.54
N LYS A 220 -22.01 -8.51 -10.71
CA LYS A 220 -23.18 -8.64 -11.61
C LYS A 220 -23.44 -10.11 -11.98
N TYR A 221 -22.39 -10.88 -12.25
CA TYR A 221 -22.49 -12.31 -12.53
C TYR A 221 -23.00 -13.11 -11.32
N ILE A 222 -22.48 -12.83 -10.12
CA ILE A 222 -22.92 -13.43 -8.86
C ILE A 222 -24.41 -13.12 -8.59
N ASN A 223 -24.83 -11.88 -8.83
CA ASN A 223 -26.23 -11.47 -8.70
C ASN A 223 -27.13 -12.22 -9.68
N ALA A 224 -26.68 -12.40 -10.94
CA ALA A 224 -27.40 -13.21 -11.93
C ALA A 224 -27.51 -14.70 -11.51
N LYS A 225 -26.53 -15.21 -10.76
CA LYS A 225 -26.57 -16.54 -10.14
C LYS A 225 -27.44 -16.62 -8.89
N LYS A 226 -28.06 -15.51 -8.47
CA LYS A 226 -29.00 -15.44 -7.34
C LYS A 226 -28.43 -16.00 -6.04
N TRP A 227 -27.16 -15.68 -5.73
CA TRP A 227 -26.58 -16.02 -4.43
C TRP A 227 -27.45 -15.48 -3.29
N SER A 228 -27.52 -16.23 -2.19
CA SER A 228 -28.35 -15.84 -1.05
C SER A 228 -27.82 -14.57 -0.39
N GLN A 229 -28.68 -13.83 0.31
CA GLN A 229 -28.24 -12.66 1.09
C GLN A 229 -27.17 -13.02 2.13
N LYS A 230 -27.18 -14.25 2.65
CA LYS A 230 -26.16 -14.76 3.55
C LYS A 230 -24.81 -14.91 2.85
N ASP A 231 -24.78 -15.47 1.64
CA ASP A 231 -23.56 -15.62 0.85
C ASP A 231 -23.00 -14.26 0.41
N LEU A 232 -23.88 -13.33 0.01
CA LEU A 232 -23.49 -11.97 -0.35
C LEU A 232 -22.92 -11.20 0.84
N LYS A 233 -23.55 -11.30 2.02
CA LYS A 233 -22.98 -10.75 3.27
C LYS A 233 -21.62 -11.36 3.55
N SER A 234 -21.50 -12.68 3.45
CA SER A 234 -20.25 -13.37 3.68
C SER A 234 -19.14 -12.91 2.74
N LEU A 235 -19.43 -12.74 1.44
CA LEU A 235 -18.45 -12.26 0.47
C LEU A 235 -18.07 -10.80 0.70
N LEU A 236 -19.05 -9.90 0.73
CA LEU A 236 -18.83 -8.45 0.64
C LEU A 236 -18.54 -7.79 1.98
N ILE A 237 -19.09 -8.32 3.06
CA ILE A 237 -18.98 -7.71 4.39
C ILE A 237 -17.98 -8.50 5.22
N ASP A 238 -18.29 -9.76 5.51
CA ASP A 238 -17.55 -10.54 6.50
C ASP A 238 -16.12 -10.84 6.02
N ASN A 239 -15.95 -11.26 4.76
CA ASN A 239 -14.63 -11.61 4.23
C ASN A 239 -13.93 -10.45 3.49
N PHE A 240 -14.64 -9.44 3.00
CA PHE A 240 -14.04 -8.34 2.24
C PHE A 240 -13.83 -7.07 3.08
N LEU A 241 -14.89 -6.46 3.62
CA LEU A 241 -14.78 -5.19 4.36
C LEU A 241 -14.17 -5.38 5.75
N TRP A 242 -14.67 -6.34 6.54
CA TRP A 242 -14.26 -6.49 7.94
C TRP A 242 -12.87 -7.09 8.11
N VAL A 243 -12.44 -7.95 7.19
CA VAL A 243 -11.05 -8.40 7.23
C VAL A 243 -10.10 -7.23 7.01
N GLU A 244 -10.46 -6.28 6.16
CA GLU A 244 -9.61 -5.12 5.88
C GLU A 244 -9.68 -4.06 6.98
N ILE A 245 -10.84 -3.82 7.59
CA ILE A 245 -10.91 -2.82 8.67
C ILE A 245 -9.96 -3.18 9.82
N ASP A 246 -9.86 -4.46 10.19
CA ASP A 246 -8.94 -4.92 11.25
C ASP A 246 -7.48 -4.69 10.87
N VAL A 247 -7.15 -5.03 9.62
CA VAL A 247 -5.80 -4.86 9.05
C VAL A 247 -5.40 -3.39 9.04
N TRP A 248 -6.27 -2.51 8.56
CA TRP A 248 -6.02 -1.07 8.48
C TRP A 248 -6.01 -0.41 9.86
N LEU A 249 -6.94 -0.79 10.75
CA LEU A 249 -7.05 -0.30 12.11
C LEU A 249 -5.76 -0.55 12.89
N SER A 250 -5.24 -1.78 12.83
CA SER A 250 -4.00 -2.18 13.51
C SER A 250 -2.76 -1.38 13.08
N ARG A 251 -2.84 -0.74 11.91
CA ARG A 251 -1.75 0.03 11.27
C ARG A 251 -2.01 1.54 11.26
N SER A 252 -3.06 1.97 11.94
CA SER A 252 -3.45 3.37 12.04
C SER A 252 -3.29 3.88 13.47
N PRO A 253 -3.21 5.21 13.67
CA PRO A 253 -3.28 5.79 15.01
C PRO A 253 -4.60 5.44 15.73
N ALA A 254 -5.65 5.09 14.99
CA ALA A 254 -6.96 4.72 15.52
C ALA A 254 -6.97 3.37 16.25
N LYS A 255 -5.87 2.61 16.26
CA LYS A 255 -5.76 1.34 16.98
C LYS A 255 -6.09 1.43 18.47
N VAL A 256 -5.91 2.61 19.08
CA VAL A 256 -6.29 2.87 20.47
C VAL A 256 -7.81 2.83 20.68
N LEU A 257 -8.58 2.99 19.61
CA LEU A 257 -10.05 2.89 19.55
C LEU A 257 -10.52 1.55 18.98
N ALA A 258 -9.68 0.50 19.02
CA ALA A 258 -10.01 -0.76 18.35
C ALA A 258 -11.32 -1.39 18.84
N GLU A 259 -11.58 -1.37 20.15
CA GLU A 259 -12.83 -1.89 20.72
C GLU A 259 -14.06 -1.10 20.23
N PHE A 260 -13.94 0.22 20.12
CA PHE A 260 -14.99 1.08 19.61
C PHE A 260 -15.32 0.76 18.14
N VAL A 261 -14.29 0.60 17.29
CA VAL A 261 -14.46 0.20 15.89
C VAL A 261 -15.07 -1.19 15.77
N GLN A 262 -14.67 -2.14 16.62
CA GLN A 262 -15.27 -3.49 16.65
C GLN A 262 -16.75 -3.46 17.03
N LYS A 263 -17.17 -2.63 17.99
CA LYS A 263 -18.58 -2.47 18.33
C LYS A 263 -19.37 -1.87 17.15
N ILE A 264 -18.80 -0.91 16.44
CA ILE A 264 -19.41 -0.33 15.23
C ILE A 264 -19.63 -1.40 14.15
N THR A 265 -18.62 -2.21 13.83
CA THR A 265 -18.75 -3.27 12.80
C THR A 265 -19.75 -4.33 13.21
N GLN A 266 -19.84 -4.65 14.51
CA GLN A 266 -20.86 -5.55 15.06
C GLN A 266 -22.27 -4.97 14.89
N VAL A 267 -22.49 -3.71 15.24
CA VAL A 267 -23.80 -3.03 15.07
C VAL A 267 -24.25 -3.07 13.60
N ILE A 268 -23.36 -2.74 12.66
CA ILE A 268 -23.66 -2.80 11.21
C ILE A 268 -23.98 -4.25 10.77
N SER A 269 -23.26 -5.23 11.31
CA SER A 269 -23.42 -6.64 10.95
C SER A 269 -24.73 -7.26 11.46
N ILE A 270 -25.26 -6.74 12.57
CA ILE A 270 -26.53 -7.16 13.16
C ILE A 270 -27.69 -6.39 12.50
N ASP A 271 -27.50 -5.11 12.17
CA ASP A 271 -28.50 -4.31 11.49
C ASP A 271 -28.70 -4.74 10.03
N LYS A 272 -29.83 -5.41 9.78
CA LYS A 272 -30.24 -5.87 8.45
C LYS A 272 -30.39 -4.72 7.46
N ASN A 273 -30.78 -3.52 7.92
CA ASN A 273 -30.99 -2.38 7.03
C ASN A 273 -29.65 -1.84 6.52
N SER A 274 -28.68 -1.61 7.41
CA SER A 274 -27.32 -1.21 7.04
C SER A 274 -26.64 -2.24 6.14
N THR A 275 -26.68 -3.52 6.51
CA THR A 275 -26.14 -4.62 5.69
C THR A 275 -26.77 -4.65 4.29
N LYS A 276 -28.11 -4.57 4.20
CA LYS A 276 -28.83 -4.55 2.91
C LYS A 276 -28.48 -3.31 2.09
N LYS A 277 -28.34 -2.14 2.72
CA LYS A 277 -27.96 -0.88 2.07
C LYS A 277 -26.58 -0.99 1.44
N ILE A 278 -25.60 -1.51 2.16
CA ILE A 278 -24.24 -1.77 1.64
C ILE A 278 -24.30 -2.73 0.44
N ILE A 279 -24.89 -3.91 0.62
CA ILE A 279 -24.96 -4.94 -0.43
C ILE A 279 -25.65 -4.42 -1.69
N THR A 280 -26.78 -3.73 -1.53
CA THR A 280 -27.52 -3.15 -2.67
C THR A 280 -26.67 -2.12 -3.42
N SER A 281 -25.92 -1.29 -2.69
CA SER A 281 -25.07 -0.26 -3.27
C SER A 281 -23.95 -0.84 -4.15
N PHE A 282 -23.36 -1.97 -3.75
CA PHE A 282 -22.37 -2.69 -4.58
C PHE A 282 -22.86 -3.07 -5.98
N PHE A 283 -24.17 -3.28 -6.15
CA PHE A 283 -24.76 -3.65 -7.45
C PHE A 283 -25.27 -2.46 -8.27
N LEU A 284 -25.43 -1.29 -7.65
CA LEU A 284 -25.97 -0.08 -8.30
C LEU A 284 -24.88 0.89 -8.78
N VAL A 285 -23.72 0.87 -8.12
CA VAL A 285 -22.61 1.79 -8.40
C VAL A 285 -21.90 1.43 -9.71
N LYS A 286 -21.35 2.47 -10.38
CA LYS A 286 -20.44 2.33 -11.53
C LYS A 286 -19.03 2.70 -11.10
N SER A 287 -18.03 2.00 -11.65
CA SER A 287 -16.63 2.38 -11.41
C SER A 287 -16.33 3.74 -12.03
N ILE A 288 -15.59 4.56 -11.31
CA ILE A 288 -14.82 5.69 -11.85
C ILE A 288 -13.32 5.39 -11.85
N TYR A 289 -12.90 4.29 -11.21
CA TYR A 289 -11.52 3.87 -11.17
C TYR A 289 -11.15 3.05 -12.40
N LEU A 290 -10.07 3.48 -13.05
CA LEU A 290 -9.53 2.85 -14.25
C LEU A 290 -8.18 2.23 -13.92
N LEU A 291 -8.10 0.90 -14.00
CA LEU A 291 -6.81 0.21 -13.93
C LEU A 291 -5.97 0.54 -15.17
N PRO A 292 -4.66 0.82 -14.99
CA PRO A 292 -3.78 1.11 -16.11
C PRO A 292 -3.64 -0.13 -17.00
N SER A 293 -3.63 0.11 -18.31
CA SER A 293 -3.19 -0.88 -19.29
C SER A 293 -1.69 -0.72 -19.46
N ILE A 294 -0.93 -1.74 -19.08
CA ILE A 294 0.53 -1.66 -19.08
C ILE A 294 1.16 -2.32 -20.30
N TYR A 295 0.40 -3.09 -21.09
CA TYR A 295 0.89 -3.76 -22.31
C TYR A 295 0.17 -3.26 -23.57
N ALA A 296 -1.17 -3.25 -23.57
CA ALA A 296 -1.95 -2.93 -24.76
C ALA A 296 -1.78 -1.47 -25.20
N SER A 297 -1.69 -0.52 -24.26
CA SER A 297 -1.38 0.90 -24.55
C SER A 297 0.00 1.13 -25.19
N PHE A 298 0.87 0.11 -25.20
CA PHE A 298 2.24 0.18 -25.72
C PHE A 298 2.47 -0.75 -26.89
N ASP A 299 1.38 -1.25 -27.49
CA ASP A 299 1.37 -2.17 -28.64
C ASP A 299 2.23 -3.44 -28.42
N GLN A 300 2.32 -3.89 -27.16
CA GLN A 300 3.04 -5.11 -26.83
C GLN A 300 2.18 -6.32 -27.17
N GLN A 301 2.69 -7.23 -28.02
CA GLN A 301 1.98 -8.44 -28.42
C GLN A 301 1.92 -9.51 -27.33
N TYR A 302 2.75 -9.37 -26.29
CA TYR A 302 2.83 -10.29 -25.16
C TYR A 302 2.43 -9.61 -23.84
N THR A 303 2.19 -10.43 -22.84
CA THR A 303 2.15 -10.04 -21.43
C THR A 303 3.26 -10.79 -20.69
N GLN A 304 3.99 -10.09 -19.81
CA GLN A 304 5.10 -10.68 -19.05
C GLN A 304 4.65 -11.02 -17.63
N TYR A 305 4.92 -12.25 -17.20
CA TYR A 305 4.57 -12.78 -15.88
C TYR A 305 5.84 -13.01 -15.07
N PHE A 306 5.77 -12.78 -13.76
CA PHE A 306 6.81 -13.16 -12.82
C PHE A 306 6.30 -14.34 -11.99
N LEU A 307 6.90 -15.51 -12.20
CA LEU A 307 6.34 -16.79 -11.75
C LEU A 307 7.35 -17.55 -10.89
N CYS A 308 6.85 -18.36 -9.97
CA CYS A 308 7.65 -19.31 -9.20
C CYS A 308 7.74 -20.66 -9.94
N CYS A 309 8.91 -21.30 -9.93
CA CYS A 309 9.09 -22.61 -10.56
C CYS A 309 8.17 -23.68 -9.94
N TYR A 310 8.00 -23.68 -8.62
CA TYR A 310 7.09 -24.60 -7.94
C TYR A 310 5.65 -24.46 -8.44
N ASP A 311 5.16 -23.24 -8.64
CA ASP A 311 3.78 -22.97 -9.06
C ASP A 311 3.47 -23.68 -10.37
N MET A 312 4.33 -23.54 -11.38
CA MET A 312 4.11 -24.15 -12.68
C MET A 312 4.26 -25.68 -12.65
N LYS A 313 5.21 -26.20 -11.85
CA LYS A 313 5.32 -27.66 -11.60
C LYS A 313 4.04 -28.20 -10.96
N PHE A 314 3.47 -27.47 -10.02
CA PHE A 314 2.25 -27.85 -9.32
C PHE A 314 1.04 -27.83 -10.25
N VAL A 315 0.87 -26.76 -11.05
CA VAL A 315 -0.21 -26.65 -12.06
C VAL A 315 -0.15 -27.80 -13.05
N ALA A 316 1.03 -28.10 -13.61
CA ALA A 316 1.19 -29.22 -14.53
C ALA A 316 0.87 -30.57 -13.85
N LYS A 317 1.26 -30.74 -12.57
CA LYS A 317 0.95 -31.95 -11.79
C LYS A 317 -0.55 -32.13 -11.57
N ILE A 318 -1.28 -31.08 -11.17
CA ILE A 318 -2.73 -31.20 -10.91
C ILE A 318 -3.51 -31.46 -12.18
N LEU A 319 -3.18 -30.77 -13.28
CA LEU A 319 -3.84 -30.98 -14.58
C LEU A 319 -3.59 -32.38 -15.12
N SER A 320 -2.36 -32.88 -14.98
CA SER A 320 -2.02 -34.26 -15.34
C SER A 320 -2.73 -35.31 -14.48
N ALA A 321 -3.06 -35.00 -13.22
CA ALA A 321 -3.73 -35.96 -12.33
C ALA A 321 -5.23 -36.13 -12.66
N ILE A 322 -5.79 -35.24 -13.46
CA ILE A 322 -7.19 -35.23 -13.89
C ILE A 322 -7.33 -35.31 -15.42
N ASP A 323 -6.26 -35.68 -16.12
CA ASP A 323 -6.21 -35.82 -17.58
C ASP A 323 -6.63 -34.56 -18.37
N LEU A 324 -6.31 -33.37 -17.84
CA LEU A 324 -6.59 -32.06 -18.48
C LEU A 324 -5.31 -31.31 -18.91
N LEU A 325 -4.14 -31.96 -18.85
CA LEU A 325 -2.89 -31.38 -19.35
C LEU A 325 -2.88 -31.42 -20.89
N PRO A 326 -2.57 -30.31 -21.59
CA PRO A 326 -2.54 -30.33 -23.05
C PRO A 326 -1.43 -31.25 -23.58
N GLU A 327 -1.72 -32.01 -24.65
CA GLU A 327 -0.80 -32.98 -25.25
C GLU A 327 0.53 -32.38 -25.68
N SER A 328 0.52 -31.09 -26.06
CA SER A 328 1.72 -30.34 -26.47
C SER A 328 2.68 -30.03 -25.33
N VAL A 329 2.32 -30.33 -24.08
CA VAL A 329 3.09 -29.97 -22.88
C VAL A 329 3.35 -31.24 -22.07
N SER A 330 4.61 -31.62 -21.89
CA SER A 330 4.94 -32.82 -21.13
C SER A 330 5.22 -32.51 -19.67
N LYS A 331 4.58 -33.24 -18.75
CA LYS A 331 4.90 -33.19 -17.31
C LYS A 331 6.40 -33.41 -17.03
N LYS A 332 7.08 -34.22 -17.84
CA LYS A 332 8.52 -34.49 -17.69
C LYS A 332 9.36 -33.22 -17.84
N GLU A 333 8.92 -32.27 -18.65
CA GLU A 333 9.66 -31.02 -18.90
C GLU A 333 9.65 -30.09 -17.68
N PHE A 334 8.58 -30.11 -16.88
CA PHE A 334 8.54 -29.39 -15.60
C PHE A 334 9.37 -30.08 -14.52
N ILE A 335 9.54 -31.41 -14.59
CA ILE A 335 10.31 -32.20 -13.62
C ILE A 335 11.83 -32.08 -13.84
N LYS A 336 12.29 -31.69 -15.04
CA LYS A 336 13.72 -31.53 -15.36
C LYS A 336 14.42 -30.47 -14.50
N LEU A 337 13.70 -29.44 -14.03
CA LEU A 337 14.25 -28.48 -13.09
C LEU A 337 14.42 -29.12 -11.71
N SER A 338 15.60 -28.97 -11.13
CA SER A 338 15.93 -29.50 -9.79
C SER A 338 14.94 -29.02 -8.72
N LYS A 339 14.77 -29.80 -7.64
CA LYS A 339 13.97 -29.37 -6.48
C LYS A 339 14.56 -28.14 -5.78
N ASN A 340 15.89 -27.96 -5.87
CA ASN A 340 16.57 -26.80 -5.28
C ASN A 340 16.12 -25.48 -5.91
N SER A 341 15.58 -25.52 -7.13
CA SER A 341 15.04 -24.34 -7.80
C SER A 341 13.54 -24.15 -7.63
N ASP A 342 12.88 -24.90 -6.74
CA ASP A 342 11.43 -24.80 -6.55
C ASP A 342 11.00 -23.41 -6.06
N ALA A 343 11.82 -22.78 -5.20
CA ALA A 343 11.59 -21.44 -4.66
C ALA A 343 12.03 -20.31 -5.61
N ASP A 344 12.73 -20.64 -6.70
CA ASP A 344 13.24 -19.62 -7.60
C ASP A 344 12.15 -19.08 -8.52
N CYS A 345 12.28 -17.80 -8.88
CA CYS A 345 11.35 -17.10 -9.74
C CYS A 345 11.98 -16.78 -11.10
N PHE A 346 11.13 -16.64 -12.12
CA PHE A 346 11.55 -16.33 -13.48
C PHE A 346 10.51 -15.46 -14.20
N TYR A 347 10.94 -14.75 -15.23
CA TYR A 347 10.05 -14.00 -16.11
C TYR A 347 9.63 -14.86 -17.31
N CYS A 348 8.35 -14.79 -17.67
CA CYS A 348 7.78 -15.52 -18.80
C CYS A 348 6.92 -14.59 -19.65
N ASN A 349 7.22 -14.49 -20.93
CA ASN A 349 6.38 -13.77 -21.89
C ASN A 349 5.32 -14.73 -22.45
N VAL A 350 4.05 -14.34 -22.39
CA VAL A 350 2.91 -15.12 -22.90
C VAL A 350 2.26 -14.35 -24.03
N TYR A 351 1.95 -15.05 -25.12
CA TYR A 351 1.38 -14.50 -26.35
C TYR A 351 -0.08 -14.99 -26.49
N PRO A 352 -1.06 -14.29 -25.91
CA PRO A 352 -2.45 -14.73 -25.91
C PRO A 352 -3.02 -14.74 -27.34
N ARG A 353 -3.60 -15.88 -27.74
CA ARG A 353 -4.16 -16.09 -29.10
C ARG A 353 -5.35 -15.19 -29.44
N LEU A 354 -6.11 -14.77 -28.42
CA LEU A 354 -7.40 -14.08 -28.58
C LEU A 354 -7.31 -12.56 -28.79
N ARG A 355 -6.15 -11.98 -29.07
CA ARG A 355 -6.11 -10.58 -29.53
C ARG A 355 -6.50 -10.53 -31.00
N LYS A 356 -7.81 -10.55 -31.29
CA LYS A 356 -8.32 -9.77 -32.41
C LYS A 356 -7.92 -8.33 -32.11
N GLN A 357 -6.75 -7.93 -32.62
CA GLN A 357 -6.34 -6.54 -32.62
C GLN A 357 -7.50 -5.78 -33.24
N SER A 358 -8.19 -4.94 -32.46
CA SER A 358 -8.60 -3.68 -33.05
C SER A 358 -7.29 -3.07 -33.54
N LEU A 359 -7.04 -3.16 -34.84
CA LEU A 359 -5.97 -2.45 -35.52
C LEU A 359 -5.95 -1.03 -34.94
N ASN A 360 -4.81 -0.67 -34.34
CA ASN A 360 -4.54 0.52 -33.54
C ASN A 360 -5.26 0.61 -32.17
N PRO A 361 -4.56 0.43 -31.04
CA PRO A 361 -4.98 1.07 -29.80
C PRO A 361 -4.82 2.57 -30.03
N LEU A 362 -5.90 3.27 -30.42
CA LEU A 362 -6.07 4.72 -30.36
C LEU A 362 -4.74 5.51 -30.29
N PHE A 363 -3.85 5.35 -31.28
CA PHE A 363 -2.77 6.29 -31.49
C PHE A 363 -3.48 7.49 -32.07
N ARG A 364 -4.17 8.22 -31.19
CA ARG A 364 -4.82 9.46 -31.53
C ARG A 364 -3.69 10.46 -31.37
N PRO A 365 -3.05 10.88 -32.48
CA PRO A 365 -1.98 11.84 -32.39
C PRO A 365 -2.48 13.04 -31.58
N LEU A 366 -1.68 13.43 -30.59
CA LEU A 366 -2.05 14.48 -29.64
C LEU A 366 -2.02 15.84 -30.33
N PHE A 367 -1.13 16.02 -31.32
CA PHE A 367 -0.95 17.31 -32.00
C PHE A 367 -1.22 17.27 -33.51
N PHE A 368 -1.11 16.13 -34.20
CA PHE A 368 -1.18 16.08 -35.67
C PHE A 368 -2.30 15.17 -36.18
N GLU A 369 -3.41 15.71 -36.65
CA GLU A 369 -4.63 14.95 -36.98
C GLU A 369 -4.47 13.84 -38.04
N ASN A 370 -3.49 13.94 -38.94
CA ASN A 370 -3.26 12.98 -40.04
C ASN A 370 -1.93 12.22 -39.90
N HIS A 371 -1.99 11.01 -39.35
CA HIS A 371 -0.82 10.16 -39.10
C HIS A 371 -0.08 9.72 -40.38
N ASP A 372 -0.80 9.54 -41.49
CA ASP A 372 -0.27 9.05 -42.77
C ASP A 372 0.57 10.10 -43.54
N ILE A 373 0.46 11.37 -43.17
CA ILE A 373 1.16 12.49 -43.81
C ILE A 373 2.37 12.94 -42.96
N MET A 374 2.60 12.30 -41.82
CA MET A 374 3.65 12.68 -40.88
C MET A 374 5.02 12.15 -41.30
N GLU A 375 6.03 13.00 -41.18
CA GLU A 375 7.41 12.57 -41.32
C GLU A 375 7.81 11.60 -40.19
N PRO A 376 8.74 10.67 -40.44
CA PRO A 376 9.12 9.64 -39.47
C PRO A 376 9.52 10.20 -38.09
N GLU A 377 10.24 11.33 -38.07
CA GLU A 377 10.68 12.00 -36.84
C GLU A 377 9.49 12.55 -36.03
N THR A 378 8.50 13.11 -36.73
CA THR A 378 7.25 13.58 -36.11
C THR A 378 6.43 12.42 -35.57
N GLN A 379 6.39 11.27 -36.28
CA GLN A 379 5.73 10.05 -35.78
C GLN A 379 6.40 9.51 -34.51
N VAL A 380 7.73 9.50 -34.46
CA VAL A 380 8.50 9.09 -33.26
C VAL A 380 8.23 10.03 -32.09
N PHE A 381 8.14 11.34 -32.36
CA PHE A 381 7.86 12.33 -31.34
C PHE A 381 6.42 12.23 -30.80
N GLU A 382 5.41 12.10 -31.66
CA GLU A 382 4.03 11.81 -31.23
C GLU A 382 3.96 10.55 -30.39
N LYS A 383 4.65 9.49 -30.84
CA LYS A 383 4.74 8.25 -30.08
C LYS A 383 5.29 8.48 -28.68
N PHE A 384 6.38 9.23 -28.57
CA PHE A 384 6.95 9.60 -27.28
C PHE A 384 5.96 10.36 -26.39
N LEU A 385 5.24 11.35 -26.93
CA LEU A 385 4.26 12.14 -26.19
C LEU A 385 3.10 11.28 -25.67
N THR A 386 2.54 10.42 -26.51
CA THR A 386 1.51 9.45 -26.11
C THR A 386 2.03 8.52 -25.00
N LEU A 387 3.27 8.03 -25.12
CA LEU A 387 3.87 7.17 -24.10
C LEU A 387 4.10 7.89 -22.76
N ILE A 388 4.38 9.20 -22.75
CA ILE A 388 4.50 9.97 -21.51
C ILE A 388 3.17 10.00 -20.73
N VAL A 389 2.04 10.19 -21.44
CA VAL A 389 0.71 10.21 -20.80
C VAL A 389 0.44 8.86 -20.12
N TYR A 390 0.63 7.76 -20.84
CA TYR A 390 0.45 6.41 -20.25
C TYR A 390 1.47 6.11 -19.16
N LYS A 391 2.73 6.56 -19.30
CA LYS A 391 3.75 6.42 -18.24
C LYS A 391 3.27 7.06 -16.95
N LYS A 392 2.66 8.26 -17.00
CA LYS A 392 2.12 8.94 -15.80
C LYS A 392 1.02 8.14 -15.12
N GLU A 393 0.12 7.50 -15.87
CA GLU A 393 -0.90 6.61 -15.30
C GLU A 393 -0.28 5.42 -14.56
N ILE A 394 0.75 4.80 -15.15
CA ILE A 394 1.49 3.70 -14.53
C ILE A 394 2.24 4.16 -13.27
N GLN A 395 2.84 5.35 -13.30
CA GLN A 395 3.53 5.93 -12.14
C GLN A 395 2.56 6.15 -10.97
N ASN A 396 1.39 6.74 -11.24
CA ASN A 396 0.37 6.95 -10.20
C ASN A 396 -0.10 5.61 -9.58
N ALA A 397 -0.26 4.58 -10.41
CA ALA A 397 -0.62 3.24 -9.93
C ALA A 397 0.51 2.59 -9.12
N ASP A 398 1.76 2.76 -9.54
CA ASP A 398 2.95 2.25 -8.85
C ASP A 398 3.11 2.89 -7.47
N GLU A 399 2.90 4.20 -7.37
CA GLU A 399 2.88 4.90 -6.09
C GLU A 399 1.76 4.40 -5.17
N ALA A 400 0.54 4.21 -5.69
CA ALA A 400 -0.56 3.66 -4.92
C ALA A 400 -0.26 2.24 -4.42
N PHE A 401 0.30 1.38 -5.28
CA PHE A 401 0.64 0.01 -4.92
C PHE A 401 1.76 -0.04 -3.88
N LYS A 402 2.76 0.84 -3.96
CA LYS A 402 3.81 0.96 -2.95
C LYS A 402 3.27 1.40 -1.60
N ARG A 403 2.29 2.30 -1.55
CA ARG A 403 1.60 2.65 -0.29
C ARG A 403 0.89 1.43 0.30
N PHE A 404 0.19 0.65 -0.53
CA PHE A 404 -0.47 -0.56 -0.05
C PHE A 404 0.51 -1.65 0.40
N GLU A 405 1.57 -1.85 -0.37
CA GLU A 405 2.66 -2.76 -0.03
C GLU A 405 3.27 -2.38 1.31
N ALA A 406 3.50 -1.09 1.55
CA ALA A 406 4.04 -0.61 2.81
C ALA A 406 3.14 -0.97 4.00
N ILE A 407 1.86 -0.62 3.91
CA ILE A 407 0.84 -0.98 4.90
C ILE A 407 0.88 -2.50 5.14
N THR A 408 0.90 -3.30 4.07
CA THR A 408 0.89 -4.77 4.18
C THR A 408 2.12 -5.34 4.87
N LEU A 409 3.29 -4.72 4.69
CA LEU A 409 4.56 -5.17 5.26
C LEU A 409 4.79 -4.73 6.71
N PHE A 410 4.01 -3.80 7.27
CA PHE A 410 4.20 -3.38 8.67
C PHE A 410 4.08 -4.55 9.66
N SER A 411 3.13 -5.45 9.45
CA SER A 411 2.99 -6.64 10.30
C SER A 411 4.16 -7.63 10.12
N PHE A 412 4.80 -7.66 8.95
CA PHE A 412 6.03 -8.45 8.74
C PHE A 412 7.17 -7.88 9.56
N ILE A 413 7.33 -6.56 9.53
CA ILE A 413 8.34 -5.85 10.31
C ILE A 413 8.11 -6.04 11.80
N ASP A 414 6.89 -5.88 12.28
CA ASP A 414 6.56 -6.07 13.70
C ASP A 414 6.96 -7.47 14.20
N ASN A 415 6.62 -8.51 13.44
CA ASN A 415 7.01 -9.87 13.79
C ASN A 415 8.54 -10.09 13.66
N TYR A 416 9.17 -9.49 12.66
CA TYR A 416 10.61 -9.65 12.44
C TYR A 416 11.44 -8.97 13.54
N VAL A 417 11.12 -7.73 13.88
CA VAL A 417 11.81 -6.94 14.93
C VAL A 417 11.65 -7.61 16.30
N LYS A 418 10.46 -8.13 16.64
CA LYS A 418 10.22 -8.81 17.92
C LYS A 418 11.04 -10.10 18.11
N ASN A 419 11.45 -10.76 17.03
CA ASN A 419 12.09 -12.09 17.07
C ASN A 419 13.60 -12.06 16.86
N LYS A 420 14.19 -10.90 16.53
CA LYS A 420 15.63 -10.77 16.31
C LYS A 420 16.32 -10.37 17.63
N PRO A 421 17.49 -10.95 17.96
CA PRO A 421 18.28 -10.50 19.09
C PRO A 421 18.68 -9.04 18.90
N LEU A 422 18.41 -8.22 19.93
CA LEU A 422 18.62 -6.76 19.91
C LEU A 422 20.10 -6.37 19.71
N GLU A 423 21.02 -7.33 19.87
CA GLU A 423 22.46 -7.19 19.73
C GLU A 423 22.95 -7.22 18.27
N SER A 424 22.12 -7.68 17.32
CA SER A 424 22.45 -7.53 15.90
C SER A 424 22.42 -6.04 15.53
N THR A 425 23.56 -5.53 15.03
CA THR A 425 23.72 -4.08 14.78
C THR A 425 22.64 -3.55 13.85
N PHE A 426 22.15 -2.34 14.11
CA PHE A 426 21.18 -1.61 13.29
C PHE A 426 21.50 -1.72 11.78
N THR A 427 22.79 -1.66 11.45
CA THR A 427 23.36 -1.81 10.11
C THR A 427 23.16 -3.20 9.51
N GLU A 428 23.39 -4.28 10.26
CA GLU A 428 23.16 -5.66 9.79
C GLU A 428 21.70 -5.86 9.44
N ILE A 429 20.79 -5.36 10.30
CA ILE A 429 19.37 -5.56 10.09
C ILE A 429 18.83 -4.66 8.97
N TYR A 430 19.31 -3.41 8.89
CA TYR A 430 19.02 -2.50 7.78
C TYR A 430 19.49 -3.05 6.43
N ASN A 431 20.71 -3.61 6.37
CA ASN A 431 21.25 -4.22 5.15
C ASN A 431 20.53 -5.54 4.80
N SER A 432 20.03 -6.28 5.79
CA SER A 432 19.27 -7.52 5.54
C SER A 432 17.94 -7.27 4.82
N LEU A 433 17.37 -6.07 4.97
CA LEU A 433 16.19 -5.61 4.25
C LEU A 433 16.62 -4.71 3.08
N HIS A 434 17.29 -5.29 2.08
CA HIS A 434 17.48 -4.64 0.78
C HIS A 434 16.12 -4.42 0.09
N LEU A 435 15.40 -3.38 0.51
CA LEU A 435 14.14 -2.93 -0.06
C LEU A 435 14.38 -1.61 -0.81
N PRO A 436 15.10 -1.63 -1.96
CA PRO A 436 15.57 -0.43 -2.64
C PRO A 436 14.45 0.56 -3.01
N ASN A 437 13.19 0.09 -3.05
CA ASN A 437 12.05 0.86 -3.55
C ASN A 437 10.96 1.16 -2.51
N LEU A 438 11.17 0.88 -1.22
CA LEU A 438 10.14 1.04 -0.18
C LEU A 438 10.60 1.99 0.93
N LYS A 439 10.67 3.30 0.61
CA LYS A 439 11.05 4.35 1.58
C LYS A 439 10.18 4.30 2.84
N GLU A 440 8.86 4.22 2.70
CA GLU A 440 7.92 4.14 3.83
C GLU A 440 8.15 2.92 4.72
N VAL A 441 8.41 1.75 4.12
CA VAL A 441 8.70 0.53 4.87
C VAL A 441 10.01 0.65 5.65
N ARG A 442 11.03 1.29 5.06
CA ARG A 442 12.30 1.57 5.73
C ARG A 442 12.14 2.61 6.84
N LYS A 443 11.32 3.65 6.65
CA LYS A 443 10.97 4.60 7.70
C LYS A 443 10.29 3.89 8.87
N TYR A 444 9.24 3.11 8.58
CA TYR A 444 8.54 2.29 9.58
C TYR A 444 9.50 1.37 10.32
N TYR A 445 10.32 0.63 9.58
CA TYR A 445 11.33 -0.25 10.14
C TYR A 445 12.29 0.48 11.09
N PHE A 446 12.86 1.60 10.65
CA PHE A 446 13.80 2.42 11.42
C PHE A 446 13.14 2.91 12.73
N LEU A 447 11.95 3.51 12.62
CA LEU A 447 11.22 4.02 13.78
C LEU A 447 10.75 2.90 14.70
N LYS A 448 10.44 1.72 14.16
CA LYS A 448 10.08 0.54 14.97
C LYS A 448 11.28 -0.02 15.75
N LEU A 449 12.48 0.05 15.18
CA LEU A 449 13.69 -0.28 15.93
C LEU A 449 13.90 0.70 17.09
N ILE A 450 13.74 2.00 16.86
CA ILE A 450 13.79 2.99 17.94
C ILE A 450 12.74 2.64 19.00
N ASP A 451 11.48 2.42 18.61
CA ASP A 451 10.35 2.08 19.47
C ASP A 451 10.64 0.92 20.44
N VAL A 452 11.40 -0.09 20.00
CA VAL A 452 11.75 -1.27 20.83
C VAL A 452 13.00 -1.04 21.68
N MET A 453 13.87 -0.12 21.28
CA MET A 453 15.21 0.05 21.87
C MET A 453 15.35 1.26 22.78
N TYR A 454 14.56 2.33 22.57
CA TYR A 454 14.83 3.62 23.19
C TYR A 454 14.76 3.55 24.71
N ASP A 455 13.83 2.79 25.30
CA ASP A 455 13.76 2.60 26.75
C ASP A 455 15.05 1.98 27.31
N LYS A 456 15.67 1.05 26.58
CA LYS A 456 16.96 0.43 26.97
C LYS A 456 18.12 1.39 26.81
N TRP A 457 18.10 2.23 25.77
CA TRP A 457 19.14 3.24 25.54
C TRP A 457 19.09 4.36 26.57
N LEU A 458 17.89 4.80 26.94
CA LEU A 458 17.69 5.87 27.90
C LEU A 458 17.88 5.40 29.34
N GLY A 459 17.46 4.17 29.67
CA GLY A 459 17.47 3.67 31.04
C GLY A 459 16.68 4.59 31.97
N GLU A 460 17.26 4.93 33.12
CA GLU A 460 16.66 5.85 34.10
C GLU A 460 16.43 7.26 33.54
N TYR A 461 17.14 7.65 32.48
CA TYR A 461 16.98 8.97 31.85
C TYR A 461 15.63 9.15 31.17
N ALA A 462 14.87 8.07 30.91
CA ALA A 462 13.50 8.18 30.43
C ALA A 462 12.61 9.03 31.37
N ALA A 463 12.87 8.98 32.69
CA ALA A 463 12.17 9.81 33.67
C ALA A 463 12.40 11.31 33.46
N VAL A 464 13.61 11.70 33.02
CA VAL A 464 13.96 13.11 32.75
C VAL A 464 13.14 13.66 31.59
N LEU A 465 12.92 12.86 30.53
CA LEU A 465 12.05 13.27 29.42
C LEU A 465 10.60 13.45 29.88
N TYR A 466 10.11 12.58 30.76
CA TYR A 466 8.78 12.70 31.34
C TYR A 466 8.61 13.94 32.21
N ASP A 467 9.60 14.25 33.04
CA ASP A 467 9.58 15.48 33.85
C ASP A 467 9.70 16.74 32.99
N PHE A 468 10.44 16.68 31.88
CA PHE A 468 10.47 17.77 30.91
C PHE A 468 9.11 18.00 30.24
N ASN A 469 8.32 16.94 29.97
CA ASN A 469 6.96 17.13 29.45
C ASN A 469 6.09 17.93 30.44
N LYS A 470 6.16 17.63 31.74
CA LYS A 470 5.45 18.41 32.78
C LYS A 470 5.94 19.86 32.81
N LEU A 471 7.26 20.05 32.69
CA LEU A 471 7.85 21.38 32.63
C LEU A 471 7.30 22.14 31.42
N TRP A 472 7.27 21.52 30.24
CA TRP A 472 6.72 22.09 29.02
C TRP A 472 5.27 22.56 29.20
N GLU A 473 4.41 21.77 29.85
CA GLU A 473 3.04 22.20 30.16
C GLU A 473 2.99 23.49 31.00
N VAL A 474 3.93 23.66 31.94
CA VAL A 474 4.05 24.88 32.74
C VAL A 474 4.52 26.04 31.87
N ILE A 475 5.58 25.84 31.06
CA ILE A 475 6.12 26.86 30.13
C ILE A 475 5.00 27.39 29.22
N VAL A 476 4.24 26.47 28.65
CA VAL A 476 3.17 26.78 27.71
C VAL A 476 2.05 27.60 28.37
N LYS A 477 1.76 27.39 29.66
CA LYS A 477 0.72 28.11 30.42
C LYS A 477 1.19 29.43 31.02
N GLU A 478 2.46 29.56 31.39
CA GLU A 478 3.02 30.74 32.08
C GLU A 478 3.31 31.92 31.14
N LEU A 479 3.41 31.69 29.82
CA LEU A 479 3.64 32.74 28.86
C LEU A 479 2.42 33.67 28.77
N LYS A 480 2.64 34.93 29.19
CA LYS A 480 1.64 35.95 29.58
C LYS A 480 0.59 36.35 28.53
N ASN A 481 0.68 35.84 27.31
CA ASN A 481 -0.30 36.05 26.25
C ASN A 481 -0.82 34.69 25.78
N ILE A 482 -1.68 34.04 26.58
CA ILE A 482 -2.46 32.90 26.10
C ILE A 482 -3.28 33.41 24.93
N ARG A 483 -2.89 33.04 23.71
CA ARG A 483 -3.65 33.40 22.51
C ARG A 483 -4.72 32.35 22.37
N ASN A 484 -5.99 32.76 22.47
CA ASN A 484 -7.07 31.80 22.27
C ASN A 484 -7.12 31.45 20.78
N LEU A 485 -7.39 30.19 20.46
CA LEU A 485 -7.65 29.76 19.08
C LEU A 485 -8.75 30.64 18.45
N ALA A 486 -9.72 31.08 19.25
CA ALA A 486 -10.79 32.00 18.87
C ALA A 486 -10.31 33.37 18.36
N ASP A 487 -9.12 33.83 18.76
CA ASP A 487 -8.58 35.14 18.36
C ASP A 487 -7.90 35.09 16.98
N ILE A 488 -7.41 33.92 16.59
CA ILE A 488 -6.61 33.72 15.37
C ILE A 488 -7.44 33.08 14.25
N VAL A 489 -8.31 32.13 14.59
CA VAL A 489 -9.17 31.43 13.63
C VAL A 489 -9.94 32.39 12.70
N PRO A 490 -10.54 33.50 13.17
CA PRO A 490 -11.25 34.43 12.29
C PRO A 490 -10.37 35.08 11.22
N ASN A 491 -9.06 35.21 11.49
CA ASN A 491 -8.09 35.82 10.58
C ASN A 491 -7.54 34.81 9.56
N ILE A 492 -7.71 33.51 9.79
CA ILE A 492 -7.33 32.45 8.87
C ILE A 492 -8.44 32.24 7.84
N ARG A 493 -8.08 32.13 6.55
CA ARG A 493 -9.03 31.78 5.49
C ARG A 493 -9.87 30.55 5.86
N LYS A 494 -11.20 30.64 5.67
CA LYS A 494 -12.19 29.64 6.11
C LYS A 494 -11.86 28.18 5.75
N PHE A 495 -11.27 27.93 4.59
CA PHE A 495 -10.94 26.57 4.15
C PHE A 495 -9.71 25.98 4.86
N LEU A 496 -8.87 26.81 5.50
CA LEU A 496 -7.70 26.39 6.28
C LEU A 496 -8.02 26.20 7.77
N GLN A 497 -9.10 26.80 8.28
CA GLN A 497 -9.50 26.68 9.69
C GLN A 497 -9.66 25.21 10.15
N PRO A 498 -10.25 24.29 9.34
CA PRO A 498 -10.30 22.87 9.72
C PRO A 498 -8.92 22.24 9.89
N LEU A 499 -7.92 22.64 9.09
CA LEU A 499 -6.56 22.11 9.19
C LEU A 499 -5.90 22.50 10.51
N LEU A 500 -6.12 23.72 11.00
CA LEU A 500 -5.63 24.16 12.31
C LEU A 500 -6.23 23.30 13.44
N ILE A 501 -7.56 23.16 13.43
CA ILE A 501 -8.29 22.39 14.45
C ILE A 501 -7.85 20.93 14.43
N ASP A 502 -7.74 20.33 13.24
CA ASP A 502 -7.28 18.97 13.06
C ASP A 502 -5.83 18.78 13.55
N SER A 503 -4.96 19.77 13.35
CA SER A 503 -3.57 19.72 13.81
C SER A 503 -3.47 19.61 15.33
N VAL A 504 -4.20 20.47 16.06
CA VAL A 504 -4.22 20.47 17.53
C VAL A 504 -4.79 19.15 18.06
N ARG A 505 -5.86 18.67 17.44
CA ARG A 505 -6.49 17.39 17.81
C ARG A 505 -5.53 16.24 17.57
N LEU A 506 -4.96 16.11 16.37
CA LEU A 506 -3.98 15.06 16.04
C LEU A 506 -2.84 14.98 17.06
N LEU A 507 -2.24 16.12 17.41
CA LEU A 507 -1.15 16.18 18.38
C LEU A 507 -1.59 15.76 19.80
N THR A 508 -2.86 15.96 20.15
CA THR A 508 -3.42 15.50 21.43
C THR A 508 -3.56 13.98 21.50
N PHE A 509 -3.71 13.29 20.36
CA PHE A 509 -3.86 11.83 20.31
C PHE A 509 -2.54 11.04 20.31
N MET A 510 -1.38 11.71 20.35
CA MET A 510 -0.07 11.03 20.25
C MET A 510 0.32 10.20 21.46
N ASP A 511 -0.28 10.45 22.62
CA ASP A 511 0.07 9.80 23.88
C ASP A 511 -0.13 8.27 23.79
N GLY A 512 0.87 7.50 24.23
CA GLY A 512 0.83 6.04 24.22
C GLY A 512 0.93 5.40 22.83
N GLN A 513 1.12 6.19 21.77
CA GLN A 513 1.35 5.66 20.43
C GLN A 513 2.80 5.22 20.21
N SER A 514 3.03 4.41 19.17
CA SER A 514 4.38 4.00 18.78
C SER A 514 5.18 5.17 18.21
N ILE A 515 6.51 5.10 18.22
CA ILE A 515 7.37 6.15 17.65
C ILE A 515 7.04 6.43 16.17
N TYR A 516 6.66 5.42 15.39
CA TYR A 516 6.23 5.60 14.00
C TYR A 516 4.92 6.41 13.88
N ASP A 517 3.92 6.07 14.70
CA ASP A 517 2.62 6.76 14.69
C ASP A 517 2.79 8.21 15.18
N LYS A 518 3.64 8.42 16.21
CA LYS A 518 4.02 9.75 16.70
C LYS A 518 4.67 10.58 15.59
N PHE A 519 5.67 10.04 14.90
CA PHE A 519 6.29 10.71 13.76
C PHE A 519 5.26 11.08 12.68
N THR A 520 4.42 10.12 12.27
CA THR A 520 3.40 10.35 11.23
C THR A 520 2.38 11.41 11.66
N THR A 521 1.93 11.36 12.92
CA THR A 521 0.98 12.31 13.50
C THR A 521 1.59 13.72 13.56
N MET A 522 2.85 13.83 14.00
CA MET A 522 3.61 15.08 13.97
C MET A 522 3.74 15.61 12.53
N MET A 523 4.12 14.77 11.55
CA MET A 523 4.26 15.21 10.15
C MET A 523 2.96 15.71 9.55
N ASN A 524 1.84 15.05 9.85
CA ASN A 524 0.54 15.52 9.38
C ASN A 524 0.14 16.85 10.05
N ALA A 525 0.20 16.92 11.38
CA ALA A 525 -0.23 18.11 12.12
C ALA A 525 0.67 19.32 11.83
N PHE A 526 1.99 19.15 11.86
CA PHE A 526 2.91 20.25 11.60
C PHE A 526 3.04 20.57 10.11
N GLY A 527 2.77 19.63 9.21
CA GLY A 527 2.62 19.93 7.79
C GLY A 527 1.42 20.85 7.51
N PHE A 528 0.29 20.61 8.18
CA PHE A 528 -0.87 21.51 8.14
C PHE A 528 -0.53 22.90 8.72
N LEU A 529 0.12 22.96 9.88
CA LEU A 529 0.53 24.23 10.49
C LEU A 529 1.53 25.00 9.61
N THR A 530 2.47 24.31 8.98
CA THR A 530 3.43 24.89 8.02
C THR A 530 2.70 25.46 6.81
N THR A 531 1.75 24.71 6.26
CA THR A 531 0.92 25.17 5.14
C THR A 531 0.14 26.45 5.50
N ILE A 532 -0.44 26.52 6.70
CA ILE A 532 -1.16 27.72 7.19
C ILE A 532 -0.19 28.88 7.39
N SER A 533 0.94 28.64 8.07
CA SER A 533 1.98 29.64 8.35
C SER A 533 2.45 30.32 7.07
N GLU A 534 2.72 29.54 6.03
CA GLU A 534 3.20 30.03 4.73
C GLU A 534 2.07 30.69 3.92
N SER A 535 0.86 30.13 3.97
CA SER A 535 -0.27 30.63 3.19
C SER A 535 -0.84 31.94 3.72
N GLU A 536 -0.78 32.16 5.03
CA GLU A 536 -1.33 33.35 5.71
C GLU A 536 -0.24 34.34 6.17
N GLU A 537 1.05 34.04 5.93
CA GLU A 537 2.20 34.84 6.38
C GLU A 537 2.23 35.09 7.90
N ILE A 538 1.61 34.20 8.69
CA ILE A 538 1.48 34.32 10.16
C ILE A 538 2.81 33.99 10.88
N GLY A 539 3.74 33.30 10.20
CA GLY A 539 5.03 32.93 10.79
C GLY A 539 4.89 31.89 11.91
N ASN A 540 5.70 31.99 12.96
CA ASN A 540 5.75 30.99 14.05
C ASN A 540 4.56 31.06 15.01
N ASP A 541 3.79 32.16 15.01
CA ASP A 541 2.67 32.39 15.92
C ASP A 541 1.62 31.25 15.88
N ILE A 542 1.42 30.64 14.70
CA ILE A 542 0.48 29.53 14.55
C ILE A 542 0.91 28.26 15.31
N PHE A 543 2.22 28.02 15.41
CA PHE A 543 2.77 26.89 16.15
C PHE A 543 2.66 27.13 17.66
N GLU A 544 2.91 28.35 18.12
CA GLU A 544 2.75 28.72 19.53
C GLU A 544 1.32 28.47 20.01
N VAL A 545 0.34 28.89 19.20
CA VAL A 545 -1.07 28.68 19.48
C VAL A 545 -1.41 27.21 19.47
N ALA A 546 -0.87 26.43 18.53
CA ALA A 546 -1.03 24.98 18.56
C ALA A 546 -0.47 24.39 19.85
N PHE A 547 0.76 24.74 20.25
CA PHE A 547 1.39 24.27 21.50
C PHE A 547 0.56 24.60 22.74
N GLN A 548 -0.05 25.78 22.79
CA GLN A 548 -0.95 26.19 23.89
C GLN A 548 -2.23 25.39 24.00
N GLN A 549 -2.70 24.78 22.92
CA GLN A 549 -3.98 24.07 22.88
C GLN A 549 -3.82 22.54 22.94
N ILE A 550 -2.61 22.02 22.78
CA ILE A 550 -2.35 20.58 22.87
C ILE A 550 -2.52 20.11 24.31
N LYS A 551 -3.34 19.07 24.50
CA LYS A 551 -3.51 18.41 25.81
C LYS A 551 -2.63 17.16 25.97
N GLY A 552 -1.99 16.72 24.88
CA GLY A 552 -1.10 15.56 24.87
C GLY A 552 0.16 15.81 25.69
N LYS A 553 0.55 14.82 26.48
CA LYS A 553 1.68 14.89 27.43
C LYS A 553 2.99 14.44 26.81
N GLU A 554 2.97 13.71 25.70
CA GLU A 554 4.17 13.09 25.15
C GLU A 554 4.80 13.88 23.99
N LEU A 555 4.31 15.11 23.69
CA LEU A 555 4.81 15.92 22.57
C LEU A 555 6.33 16.13 22.64
N MET A 556 6.85 16.63 23.77
CA MET A 556 8.27 16.98 23.87
C MET A 556 9.16 15.74 23.95
N SER A 557 8.78 14.71 24.72
CA SER A 557 9.51 13.44 24.71
C SER A 557 9.56 12.81 23.32
N SER A 558 8.46 12.85 22.57
CA SER A 558 8.41 12.32 21.20
C SER A 558 9.31 13.12 20.27
N TYR A 559 9.25 14.46 20.36
CA TYR A 559 10.14 15.35 19.61
C TYR A 559 11.62 15.05 19.92
N PHE A 560 12.00 14.93 21.19
CA PHE A 560 13.39 14.64 21.56
C PHE A 560 13.88 13.29 21.04
N ILE A 561 13.08 12.23 21.22
CA ILE A 561 13.44 10.88 20.76
C ILE A 561 13.59 10.88 19.23
N ILE A 562 12.61 11.40 18.50
CA ILE A 562 12.62 11.41 17.04
C ILE A 562 13.74 12.33 16.52
N SER A 563 13.92 13.51 17.10
CA SER A 563 14.97 14.46 16.69
C SER A 563 16.35 13.84 16.86
N SER A 564 16.60 13.22 18.02
CA SER A 564 17.92 12.72 18.39
C SER A 564 18.29 11.40 17.68
N PHE A 565 17.34 10.48 17.56
CA PHE A 565 17.62 9.13 17.04
C PHE A 565 17.20 8.91 15.59
N ALA A 566 16.24 9.67 15.07
CA ALA A 566 15.76 9.53 13.70
C ALA A 566 16.22 10.71 12.82
N MET A 567 15.75 11.93 13.05
CA MET A 567 15.99 13.06 12.14
C MET A 567 17.44 13.51 12.08
N ARG A 568 18.24 13.23 13.11
CA ARG A 568 19.70 13.42 13.10
C ARG A 568 20.44 12.37 12.28
N ASN A 569 19.85 11.19 12.07
CA ASN A 569 20.47 10.13 11.30
C ASN A 569 20.30 10.38 9.81
N GLU A 570 21.40 10.61 9.09
CA GLU A 570 21.39 10.89 7.63
C GLU A 570 20.71 9.79 6.82
N THR A 571 20.80 8.53 7.27
CA THR A 571 20.15 7.41 6.60
C THR A 571 18.63 7.54 6.72
N PHE A 572 18.09 7.84 7.90
CA PHE A 572 16.66 8.10 8.07
C PHE A 572 16.22 9.38 7.36
N LYS A 573 16.97 10.47 7.49
CA LYS A 573 16.67 11.76 6.84
C LYS A 573 16.57 11.61 5.31
N SER A 574 17.41 10.78 4.68
CA SER A 574 17.34 10.47 3.24
C SER A 574 16.07 9.71 2.80
N LEU A 575 15.35 9.09 3.76
CA LEU A 575 14.07 8.41 3.51
C LEU A 575 12.90 9.38 3.61
N CYS A 576 13.06 10.51 4.30
CA CYS A 576 12.06 11.57 4.39
C CYS A 576 11.96 12.34 3.07
N SER A 577 10.78 12.89 2.82
CA SER A 577 10.54 13.87 1.76
C SER A 577 11.06 15.25 2.17
N ASP A 578 11.32 16.10 1.19
CA ASP A 578 11.75 17.49 1.44
C ASP A 578 10.73 18.25 2.30
N PHE A 579 9.43 17.97 2.10
CA PHE A 579 8.36 18.56 2.89
C PHE A 579 8.38 18.08 4.36
N GLU A 580 8.63 16.79 4.62
CA GLU A 580 8.79 16.27 5.99
C GLU A 580 10.00 16.91 6.69
N ILE A 581 11.13 17.03 5.99
CA ILE A 581 12.34 17.67 6.51
C ILE A 581 12.09 19.14 6.84
N HIS A 582 11.52 19.90 5.89
CA HIS A 582 11.18 21.31 6.08
C HIS A 582 10.18 21.52 7.23
N SER A 583 9.14 20.69 7.29
CA SER A 583 8.17 20.72 8.39
C SER A 583 8.86 20.43 9.73
N TRP A 584 9.78 19.46 9.79
CA TRP A 584 10.54 19.17 11.00
C TRP A 584 11.42 20.34 11.45
N GLU A 585 12.12 20.97 10.52
CA GLU A 585 12.97 22.13 10.79
C GLU A 585 12.15 23.32 11.32
N LYS A 586 10.94 23.55 10.78
CA LYS A 586 10.00 24.55 11.29
C LYS A 586 9.55 24.25 12.72
N ILE A 587 9.26 22.99 13.05
CA ILE A 587 8.94 22.57 14.43
C ILE A 587 10.11 22.89 15.35
N SER A 588 11.33 22.51 14.97
CA SER A 588 12.53 22.74 15.77
C SER A 588 12.76 24.23 16.04
N ILE A 589 12.60 25.08 15.03
CA ILE A 589 12.70 26.53 15.16
C ILE A 589 11.60 27.07 16.08
N ALA A 590 10.36 26.62 15.92
CA ALA A 590 9.24 27.07 16.75
C ALA A 590 9.44 26.69 18.23
N ILE A 591 9.86 25.46 18.52
CA ILE A 591 10.17 25.00 19.88
C ILE A 591 11.31 25.83 20.48
N GLN A 592 12.40 26.05 19.74
CA GLN A 592 13.53 26.85 20.22
C GLN A 592 13.13 28.31 20.48
N SER A 593 12.38 28.91 19.56
CA SER A 593 11.83 30.27 19.71
C SER A 593 10.99 30.38 20.98
N TYR A 594 10.16 29.37 21.25
CA TYR A 594 9.33 29.32 22.44
C TYR A 594 10.17 29.23 23.73
N LEU A 595 11.20 28.37 23.74
CA LEU A 595 12.10 28.18 24.87
C LEU A 595 13.04 29.35 25.13
N HIS A 596 13.39 30.14 24.10
CA HIS A 596 14.24 31.33 24.23
C HIS A 596 13.65 32.41 25.14
N SER A 597 12.35 32.36 25.43
CA SER A 597 11.70 33.22 26.42
C SER A 597 12.21 32.99 27.86
N SER A 598 12.92 31.88 28.14
CA SER A 598 13.48 31.55 29.44
C SER A 598 14.84 30.85 29.33
N VAL A 599 15.88 31.51 29.85
CA VAL A 599 17.26 30.97 29.89
C VAL A 599 17.33 29.63 30.62
N GLN A 600 16.55 29.47 31.69
CA GLN A 600 16.51 28.22 32.47
C GLN A 600 15.98 27.06 31.62
N TYR A 601 14.88 27.25 30.89
CA TYR A 601 14.28 26.20 30.08
C TYR A 601 15.16 25.85 28.88
N MET A 602 15.77 26.85 28.26
CA MET A 602 16.74 26.63 27.18
C MET A 602 17.96 25.83 27.67
N THR A 603 18.43 26.08 28.89
CA THR A 603 19.54 25.32 29.50
C THR A 603 19.15 23.86 29.69
N VAL A 604 17.95 23.56 30.21
CA VAL A 604 17.48 22.18 30.38
C VAL A 604 17.33 21.48 29.01
N TYR A 605 16.76 22.16 28.02
CA TYR A 605 16.63 21.65 26.66
C TYR A 605 17.99 21.25 26.06
N ASN A 606 18.99 22.12 26.19
CA ASN A 606 20.34 21.86 25.69
C ASN A 606 20.99 20.66 26.40
N THR A 607 20.86 20.57 27.73
CA THR A 607 21.38 19.44 28.52
C THR A 607 20.75 18.11 28.08
N ILE A 608 19.43 18.08 27.86
CA ILE A 608 18.74 16.88 27.35
C ILE A 608 19.28 16.52 25.97
N ASN A 609 19.37 17.50 25.08
CA ASN A 609 19.85 17.28 23.73
C ASN A 609 21.30 16.77 23.71
N GLU A 610 22.21 17.35 24.49
CA GLU A 610 23.60 16.90 24.63
C GLU A 610 23.69 15.47 25.16
N TYR A 611 22.87 15.12 26.15
CA TYR A 611 22.82 13.76 26.67
C TYR A 611 22.34 12.75 25.61
N LEU A 612 21.23 13.04 24.93
CA LEU A 612 20.72 12.19 23.85
C LEU A 612 21.72 12.10 22.68
N CYS A 613 22.45 13.19 22.39
CA CYS A 613 23.54 13.18 21.43
C CYS A 613 24.64 12.20 21.82
N SER A 614 25.00 12.15 23.11
CA SER A 614 26.01 11.21 23.61
C SER A 614 25.57 9.74 23.49
N ILE A 615 24.27 9.46 23.71
CA ILE A 615 23.70 8.12 23.49
C ILE A 615 23.72 7.78 22.01
N TYR A 616 23.28 8.71 21.15
CA TYR A 616 23.27 8.52 19.70
C TYR A 616 24.64 8.06 19.19
N SER A 617 25.72 8.77 19.57
CA SER A 617 27.10 8.43 19.17
C SER A 617 27.63 7.09 19.71
N ARG A 618 26.96 6.48 20.70
CA ARG A 618 27.30 5.13 21.18
C ARG A 618 26.52 4.04 20.43
N VAL A 619 25.34 4.37 19.93
CA VAL A 619 24.41 3.44 19.28
C VAL A 619 24.65 3.36 17.77
N PHE A 620 24.91 4.50 17.13
CA PHE A 620 25.13 4.67 15.69
C PHE A 620 26.54 5.17 15.43
#